data_AF-A0A2M8G2V7-F1
#
_entry.id   AF-A0A2M8G2V7-F1
#
_cell.length_a   1.000
_cell.length_b   1.000
_cell.length_c   1.000
_cell.angle_alpha   90.00
_cell.angle_beta   90.00
_cell.angle_gamma   90.00
#
_symmetry.space_group_name_H-M   'P 1'
#
loop_
_entity.id
_entity.type
_entity.pdbx_description
1 polymer ?
#
loop_
_entity_poly.entity_id
_entity_poly.type
_entity_poly.pdbx_seq_one_letter_code
_entity_poly.pdbx_strand_id
1 'polypeptide(L)'
;MKIGKEYVLAIIGGLFLLAYVLQSGVKPLNLNLTSPYQFLSPGYFKLYPFTGAIILIRSLALFISPLWLLSWFGPAHTAKGVTLLILSGLMQLYALQQVAGAGAPTVSMEWSLSFTIAGLILL
;
A
#
# COMPACT_ATOMS: atom_id res chain seq x y z
N MET A 1 11.62 -20.31 -14.23
CA MET A 1 10.94 -21.06 -13.15
C MET A 1 9.65 -20.32 -12.80
N LYS A 2 8.47 -20.94 -12.96
CA LYS A 2 7.20 -20.31 -12.54
C LYS A 2 7.07 -20.48 -11.02
N ILE A 3 6.96 -19.39 -10.28
CA ILE A 3 6.65 -19.43 -8.84
C ILE A 3 5.20 -19.91 -8.70
N GLY A 4 4.96 -20.91 -7.84
CA GLY A 4 3.62 -21.39 -7.54
C GLY A 4 2.77 -20.33 -6.82
N LYS A 5 1.45 -20.37 -7.01
CA LYS A 5 0.54 -19.34 -6.45
C LYS A 5 0.53 -19.34 -4.93
N GLU A 6 0.75 -20.50 -4.33
CA GLU A 6 0.91 -20.74 -2.90
C GLU A 6 2.13 -20.02 -2.32
N TYR A 7 3.25 -19.99 -3.06
CA TYR A 7 4.44 -19.26 -2.63
C TYR A 7 4.23 -17.75 -2.72
N VAL A 8 3.50 -17.27 -3.73
CA VAL A 8 3.12 -15.84 -3.82
C VAL A 8 2.23 -15.45 -2.64
N LEU A 9 1.29 -16.29 -2.23
CA LEU A 9 0.49 -16.05 -1.04
C LEU A 9 1.34 -16.00 0.24
N ALA A 10 2.28 -16.94 0.40
CA ALA A 10 3.23 -16.93 1.51
C ALA A 10 4.09 -15.65 1.53
N ILE A 11 4.49 -15.15 0.36
CA ILE A 11 5.21 -13.87 0.22
C ILE A 11 4.32 -12.70 0.66
N ILE A 12 3.07 -12.61 0.17
CA ILE A 12 2.13 -11.55 0.57
C ILE A 12 1.93 -11.55 2.09
N GLY A 13 1.62 -12.72 2.67
CA GLY A 13 1.44 -12.88 4.11
C GLY A 13 2.71 -12.52 4.90
N GLY A 14 3.87 -12.97 4.42
CA GLY A 14 5.17 -12.66 4.99
C GLY A 14 5.48 -11.16 4.97
N LEU A 15 5.17 -10.44 3.89
CA LEU A 15 5.35 -9.00 3.79
C LEU A 15 4.42 -8.24 4.76
N PHE A 16 3.15 -8.64 4.86
CA PHE A 16 2.23 -8.05 5.85
C PHE A 16 2.68 -8.31 7.28
N LEU A 17 3.07 -9.56 7.59
CA LEU A 17 3.58 -9.93 8.90
C LEU A 17 4.86 -9.16 9.24
N LEU A 18 5.80 -9.07 8.31
CA LEU A 18 7.03 -8.31 8.47
C LEU A 18 6.74 -6.84 8.74
N ALA A 19 5.90 -6.19 7.93
CA ALA A 19 5.51 -4.80 8.14
C ALA A 19 4.81 -4.59 9.49
N TYR A 20 3.99 -5.54 9.94
CA TYR A 20 3.32 -5.51 11.23
C TYR A 20 4.30 -5.60 12.40
N VAL A 21 5.20 -6.59 12.38
CA VAL A 21 6.23 -6.77 13.41
C VAL A 21 7.15 -5.55 13.48
N LEU A 22 7.60 -5.04 12.33
CA LEU A 22 8.44 -3.84 12.29
C LEU A 22 7.69 -2.62 12.87
N GLN A 23 6.39 -2.46 12.58
CA GLN A 23 5.62 -1.34 13.12
C GLN A 23 5.47 -1.39 14.64
N SER A 24 5.49 -2.58 15.27
CA SER A 24 5.39 -2.69 16.73
C SER A 24 6.52 -1.97 17.49
N GLY A 25 7.68 -1.77 16.84
CA GLY A 25 8.84 -1.08 17.42
C GLY A 25 8.88 0.42 17.17
N VAL A 26 7.87 1.01 16.52
CA VAL A 26 7.90 2.41 16.05
C VAL A 26 6.73 3.19 16.63
N LYS A 27 6.98 4.46 16.97
CA LYS A 27 5.91 5.37 17.37
C LYS A 27 5.01 5.70 16.18
N PRO A 28 3.68 5.81 16.38
CA PRO A 28 2.76 6.22 15.33
C PRO A 28 3.19 7.55 14.68
N LEU A 29 3.13 7.58 13.35
CA LEU A 29 3.45 8.77 12.57
C LEU A 29 2.34 9.80 12.73
N ASN A 30 2.70 10.98 13.23
CA ASN A 30 1.79 12.12 13.35
C ASN A 30 2.40 13.31 12.60
N LEU A 31 2.03 13.44 11.32
CA LEU A 31 2.45 14.53 10.46
C LEU A 31 1.22 15.28 9.98
N ASN A 32 1.32 16.61 9.91
CA ASN A 32 0.32 17.43 9.25
C ASN A 32 0.65 17.52 7.75
N LEU A 33 0.18 16.56 6.97
CA LEU A 33 0.36 16.54 5.52
C LEU A 33 -0.89 17.08 4.83
N THR A 34 -0.70 17.99 3.86
CA THR A 34 -1.81 18.47 3.02
C THR A 34 -2.31 17.38 2.07
N SER A 35 -1.43 16.46 1.67
CA SER A 35 -1.77 15.30 0.85
C SER A 35 -0.85 14.13 1.19
N PRO A 36 -1.28 12.86 0.98
CA PRO A 36 -0.43 11.71 1.26
C PRO A 36 0.80 11.65 0.34
N TYR A 37 0.72 12.23 -0.86
CA TYR A 37 1.81 12.30 -1.82
C TYR A 37 3.01 13.10 -1.31
N GLN A 38 2.80 14.04 -0.38
CA GLN A 38 3.86 14.87 0.17
C GLN A 38 4.92 14.03 0.92
N PHE A 39 4.53 12.90 1.51
CA PHE A 39 5.45 11.97 2.17
C PHE A 39 6.44 11.31 1.21
N LEU A 40 6.12 11.26 -0.09
CA LEU A 40 7.00 10.70 -1.11
C LEU A 40 8.21 11.59 -1.40
N SER A 41 8.24 12.82 -0.87
CA SER A 41 9.40 13.67 -1.01
C SER A 41 10.61 13.09 -0.26
N PRO A 42 11.83 13.17 -0.83
CA PRO A 42 13.03 12.58 -0.23
C PRO A 42 13.34 13.05 1.20
N GLY A 43 12.85 14.23 1.59
CA GLY A 43 13.02 14.78 2.93
C GLY A 43 12.42 13.89 4.02
N TYR A 44 11.21 13.36 3.81
CA TYR A 44 10.55 12.53 4.82
C TYR A 44 11.18 11.14 4.94
N PHE A 45 11.65 10.55 3.85
CA PHE A 45 12.37 9.26 3.91
C PHE A 45 13.68 9.35 4.68
N LYS A 46 14.36 10.50 4.66
CA LYS A 46 15.57 10.73 5.47
C LYS A 46 15.25 10.92 6.96
N LEU A 47 14.13 11.56 7.27
CA LEU A 47 13.69 11.80 8.64
C LEU A 47 13.10 10.54 9.30
N TYR A 48 12.38 9.73 8.53
CA TYR A 48 11.66 8.54 8.99
C TYR A 48 12.05 7.29 8.18
N PRO A 49 13.33 6.88 8.16
CA PRO A 49 13.80 5.81 7.27
C PRO A 49 13.14 4.47 7.58
N PHE A 50 12.96 4.16 8.88
CA PHE A 50 12.38 2.89 9.30
C PHE A 50 10.86 2.84 9.05
N THR A 51 10.13 3.91 9.34
CA THR A 51 8.71 4.04 8.99
C THR A 51 8.51 4.00 7.48
N GLY A 52 9.39 4.66 6.72
CA GLY A 52 9.39 4.63 5.26
C GLY A 52 9.57 3.20 4.73
N ALA A 53 10.48 2.42 5.30
CA ALA A 53 10.66 1.01 4.93
C ALA A 53 9.40 0.18 5.21
N ILE A 54 8.76 0.36 6.37
CA ILE A 54 7.49 -0.32 6.72
C ILE A 54 6.41 0.01 5.70
N ILE A 55 6.25 1.29 5.35
CA ILE A 55 5.29 1.75 4.36
C ILE A 55 5.57 1.09 3.01
N LEU A 56 6.82 1.05 2.55
CA LEU A 56 7.19 0.43 1.28
C LEU A 56 6.92 -1.08 1.26
N ILE A 57 7.30 -1.81 2.32
CA ILE A 57 7.06 -3.26 2.44
C ILE A 57 5.55 -3.54 2.39
N ARG A 58 4.74 -2.77 3.13
CA ARG A 58 3.28 -2.92 3.14
C ARG A 58 2.67 -2.56 1.80
N SER A 59 3.15 -1.51 1.15
CA SER A 59 2.71 -1.10 -0.18
C SER A 59 2.96 -2.19 -1.21
N LEU A 60 4.11 -2.86 -1.12
CA LEU A 60 4.43 -4.01 -1.97
C LEU A 60 3.45 -5.17 -1.74
N ALA A 61 3.13 -5.49 -0.48
CA ALA A 61 2.13 -6.51 -0.16
C ALA A 61 0.75 -6.15 -0.74
N LEU A 62 0.33 -4.89 -0.60
CA LEU A 62 -0.92 -4.36 -1.13
C LEU A 62 -0.96 -4.36 -2.67
N PHE A 63 0.15 -4.09 -3.34
CA PHE A 63 0.28 -4.14 -4.79
C PHE A 63 0.18 -5.58 -5.33
N ILE A 64 0.86 -6.53 -4.69
CA ILE A 64 0.88 -7.93 -5.14
C ILE A 64 -0.48 -8.61 -4.90
N SER A 65 -1.20 -8.22 -3.85
CA SER A 65 -2.48 -8.83 -3.46
C SER A 65 -3.55 -8.87 -4.57
N PRO A 66 -3.94 -7.76 -5.21
CA PRO A 66 -4.92 -7.78 -6.30
C PRO A 66 -4.38 -8.50 -7.54
N LEU A 67 -3.08 -8.41 -7.84
CA LEU A 67 -2.47 -9.17 -8.94
C LEU A 67 -2.59 -10.68 -8.71
N TRP A 68 -2.32 -11.13 -7.48
CA TRP A 68 -2.48 -12.52 -7.09
C TRP A 68 -3.94 -12.96 -7.17
N LEU A 69 -4.88 -12.17 -6.67
CA LEU A 69 -6.32 -12.45 -6.78
C LEU A 69 -6.76 -12.58 -8.25
N LEU A 70 -6.38 -11.62 -9.09
CA LEU A 70 -6.72 -11.64 -10.52
C LEU A 70 -6.04 -12.77 -11.29
N SER A 71 -4.97 -13.37 -10.76
CA SER A 71 -4.30 -14.54 -11.35
C SER A 71 -5.14 -15.83 -11.30
N TRP A 72 -6.20 -15.87 -10.49
CA TRP A 72 -7.13 -17.01 -10.42
C TRP A 72 -8.19 -16.97 -11.51
N PHE A 73 -8.43 -15.81 -12.09
CA PHE A 73 -9.41 -15.63 -13.16
C PHE A 73 -8.79 -15.93 -14.53
N GLY A 74 -9.62 -16.35 -15.48
CA GLY A 74 -9.23 -16.67 -16.85
C GLY A 74 -8.60 -15.48 -17.63
N PRO A 75 -8.28 -15.68 -18.92
CA PRO A 75 -7.60 -14.68 -19.74
C PRO A 75 -8.56 -13.55 -20.15
N ALA A 76 -8.81 -12.61 -19.23
CA ALA A 76 -9.61 -11.42 -19.46
C ALA A 76 -8.78 -10.15 -19.17
N HIS A 77 -7.74 -9.92 -19.98
CA HIS A 77 -6.73 -8.87 -19.72
C HIS A 77 -7.34 -7.48 -19.60
N THR A 78 -8.29 -7.11 -20.46
CA THR A 78 -8.98 -5.81 -20.39
C THR A 78 -9.76 -5.64 -19.09
N ALA A 79 -10.55 -6.64 -18.71
CA ALA A 79 -11.33 -6.59 -17.47
C ALA A 79 -10.42 -6.51 -16.23
N LYS A 80 -9.30 -7.24 -16.23
CA LYS A 80 -8.28 -7.16 -15.17
C LYS A 80 -7.67 -5.76 -15.10
N GLY A 81 -7.30 -5.17 -16.24
CA GLY A 81 -6.76 -3.80 -16.30
C GLY A 81 -7.74 -2.75 -15.76
N VAL A 82 -9.01 -2.80 -16.19
CA VAL A 82 -10.06 -1.90 -15.68
C VAL A 82 -10.27 -2.08 -14.18
N THR A 83 -10.25 -3.32 -13.69
CA THR A 83 -10.38 -3.61 -12.25
C THR A 83 -9.21 -3.00 -11.46
N LEU A 84 -7.98 -3.15 -11.95
CA LEU A 84 -6.79 -2.57 -11.32
C LEU A 84 -6.82 -1.02 -11.35
N LEU A 85 -7.29 -0.42 -12.45
CA LEU A 85 -7.46 1.03 -12.56
C LEU A 85 -8.47 1.56 -11.52
N ILE A 86 -9.61 0.89 -11.37
CA ILE A 86 -10.62 1.25 -10.37
C ILE A 86 -10.05 1.09 -8.96
N LEU A 87 -9.41 -0.03 -8.66
CA LEU A 87 -8.77 -0.28 -7.36
C LEU A 87 -7.71 0.77 -7.05
N SER A 88 -6.85 1.12 -8.00
CA SER A 88 -5.85 2.17 -7.86
C SER A 88 -6.48 3.52 -7.49
N GLY A 89 -7.51 3.93 -8.24
CA GLY A 89 -8.24 5.17 -7.96
C GLY A 89 -8.87 5.17 -6.56
N LEU A 90 -9.51 4.07 -6.17
CA LEU A 90 -10.13 3.94 -4.84
C LEU A 90 -9.09 3.98 -3.72
N MET A 91 -7.94 3.32 -3.86
CA MET A 91 -6.86 3.36 -2.85
C MET A 91 -6.33 4.77 -2.67
N GLN A 92 -6.17 5.53 -3.75
CA GLN A 92 -5.68 6.91 -3.71
C GLN A 92 -6.72 7.87 -3.10
N LEU A 93 -7.99 7.77 -3.51
CA LEU A 93 -9.08 8.58 -2.95
C LEU A 93 -9.30 8.28 -1.46
N TYR A 94 -9.24 7.00 -1.08
CA TYR A 94 -9.33 6.60 0.32
C TYR A 94 -8.17 7.19 1.13
N ALA A 95 -6.93 7.05 0.65
CA ALA A 95 -5.77 7.64 1.34
C ALA A 95 -5.86 9.17 1.48
N LEU A 96 -6.34 9.86 0.44
CA LEU A 96 -6.61 11.30 0.47
C LEU A 96 -7.63 11.65 1.55
N GLN A 97 -8.75 10.92 1.63
CA GLN A 97 -9.77 11.16 2.65
C GLN A 97 -9.22 10.99 4.07
N GLN A 98 -8.38 9.98 4.29
CA GLN A 98 -7.79 9.71 5.61
C GLN A 98 -6.73 10.75 6.02
N VAL A 99 -5.95 11.29 5.06
CA VAL A 99 -4.88 12.26 5.36
C VAL A 99 -5.36 13.71 5.33
N ALA A 100 -6.20 14.09 4.37
CA ALA A 100 -6.71 15.46 4.24
C ALA A 100 -7.82 15.81 5.25
N GLY A 101 -8.20 14.88 6.13
CA GLY A 101 -9.09 15.17 7.25
C GLY A 101 -10.55 15.41 6.88
N ALA A 102 -11.02 14.89 5.75
CA ALA A 102 -12.45 14.98 5.36
C ALA A 102 -13.38 14.12 6.26
N GLY A 103 -12.88 13.58 7.39
CA GLY A 103 -13.59 12.81 8.40
C GLY A 103 -12.65 12.31 9.51
N ALA A 104 -13.19 11.52 10.45
CA ALA A 104 -12.38 10.86 11.47
C ALA A 104 -11.52 9.75 10.83
N PRO A 105 -10.19 9.74 11.04
CA PRO A 105 -9.33 8.75 10.42
C PRO A 105 -9.66 7.34 10.93
N THR A 106 -9.92 6.42 10.00
CA THR A 106 -10.28 5.03 10.28
C THR A 106 -9.07 4.10 10.30
N VAL A 107 -7.96 4.54 9.70
CA VAL A 107 -6.69 3.82 9.67
C VAL A 107 -5.56 4.78 10.05
N SER A 108 -4.43 4.22 10.47
CA SER A 108 -3.25 5.02 10.80
C SER A 108 -2.67 5.70 9.56
N MET A 109 -1.91 6.77 9.77
CA MET A 109 -1.31 7.53 8.69
C MET A 109 -0.41 6.68 7.78
N GLU A 110 0.34 5.74 8.36
CA GLU A 110 1.21 4.81 7.63
C GLU A 110 0.42 3.88 6.71
N TRP A 111 -0.79 3.47 7.10
CA TRP A 111 -1.69 2.70 6.23
C TRP A 111 -2.14 3.54 5.05
N SER A 112 -2.59 4.77 5.29
CA SER A 112 -2.98 5.70 4.23
C SER A 112 -1.85 5.92 3.23
N LEU A 113 -0.63 6.16 3.72
CA LEU A 113 0.56 6.31 2.88
C LEU A 113 0.89 5.04 2.09
N SER A 114 0.69 3.86 2.71
CA SER A 114 0.89 2.57 2.02
C SER A 114 -0.13 2.36 0.89
N PHE A 115 -1.38 2.76 1.11
CA PHE A 115 -2.42 2.74 0.07
C PHE A 115 -2.09 3.69 -1.07
N THR A 116 -1.55 4.88 -0.79
CA THR A 116 -1.11 5.83 -1.83
C THR A 116 -0.04 5.23 -2.73
N ILE A 117 1.03 4.67 -2.15
CA ILE A 117 2.12 4.09 -2.94
C ILE A 117 1.64 2.87 -3.72
N ALA A 118 0.90 1.96 -3.07
CA ALA A 118 0.36 0.79 -3.75
C ALA A 118 -0.58 1.18 -4.90
N GLY A 119 -1.48 2.15 -4.68
CA GLY A 119 -2.37 2.67 -5.70
C GLY A 119 -1.59 3.27 -6.88
N LEU A 120 -0.56 4.08 -6.63
CA LEU A 120 0.29 4.65 -7.69
C LEU A 120 0.99 3.58 -8.53
N ILE A 121 1.44 2.48 -7.94
CA ILE A 121 2.15 1.40 -8.66
C ILE A 121 1.17 0.49 -9.42
N LEU A 122 -0.11 0.46 -9.03
CA LEU A 122 -1.17 -0.29 -9.72
C LEU A 122 -1.67 0.39 -11.01
N LEU A 123 -1.37 1.69 -11.18
CA LEU A 123 -1.66 2.48 -12.39
C LEU A 123 -0.63 2.19 -13.48
#